data_AF-A0A2N5AC05-F1
#
_entry.id   AF-A0A2N5AC05-F1
#
_cell.length_a   1.000
_cell.length_b   1.000
_cell.length_c   1.000
_cell.angle_alpha   90.00
_cell.angle_beta   90.00
_cell.angle_gamma   90.00
#
_symmetry.space_group_name_H-M   'P 1'
#
loop_
_entity.id
_entity.type
_entity.pdbx_description
1 polymer ?
#
loop_
_entity_poly.entity_id
_entity_poly.type
_entity_poly.pdbx_seq_one_letter_code
_entity_poly.pdbx_strand_id
1 'polypeptide(L)'
;MEKDPIPQATSPLATWLSYLEHLHSKTIDLGLARVSEVAGQMDIVKPAPFVFTVAGTNGKGTTCRTLETVLMAAGYKVGVYSSPHLVRYTERV
;
A
#
# COMPACT_ATOMS: atom_id res chain seq x y z
N MET A 1 -13.61 25.80 -5.22
CA MET A 1 -13.06 24.82 -4.26
C MET A 1 -11.58 24.74 -4.57
N GLU A 2 -10.75 25.39 -3.75
CA GLU A 2 -9.29 25.40 -3.97
C GLU A 2 -8.78 23.96 -4.01
N LYS A 3 -8.08 23.61 -5.08
CA LYS A 3 -7.36 22.33 -5.12
C LYS A 3 -6.24 22.42 -4.11
N ASP A 4 -6.17 21.46 -3.19
CA ASP A 4 -4.99 21.31 -2.35
C ASP A 4 -3.74 21.30 -3.25
N PRO A 5 -2.70 22.07 -2.91
CA PRO A 5 -1.48 22.11 -3.71
C PRO A 5 -0.86 20.73 -3.77
N ILE A 6 -0.32 20.36 -4.95
CA ILE A 6 0.30 19.04 -5.16
C ILE A 6 1.49 18.89 -4.20
N PRO A 7 1.47 17.90 -3.28
CA PRO A 7 2.54 17.69 -2.33
C PRO A 7 3.88 17.41 -3.03
N GLN A 8 4.97 17.77 -2.37
CA GLN A 8 6.35 17.54 -2.82
C GLN A 8 7.01 16.45 -1.98
N ALA A 9 8.16 15.94 -2.42
CA ALA A 9 8.91 14.90 -1.69
C ALA A 9 9.30 15.32 -0.26
N THR A 10 9.51 16.62 -0.03
CA THR A 10 9.83 17.21 1.28
C THR A 10 8.59 17.58 2.10
N SER A 11 7.39 17.38 1.55
CA SER A 11 6.14 17.70 2.27
C SER A 11 5.90 16.72 3.41
N PRO A 12 5.27 17.16 4.51
CA PRO A 12 4.87 16.28 5.60
C PRO A 12 3.96 15.14 5.12
N LEU A 13 4.05 13.97 5.77
CA LEU A 13 3.18 12.82 5.47
C LEU A 13 1.70 13.20 5.54
N ALA A 14 1.29 14.02 6.52
CA ALA A 14 -0.09 14.47 6.67
C ALA A 14 -0.62 15.22 5.43
N THR A 15 0.24 15.98 4.74
CA THR A 15 -0.12 16.71 3.51
C THR A 15 -0.39 15.73 2.36
N TRP A 16 0.44 14.68 2.24
CA TRP A 16 0.20 13.61 1.28
C TRP A 16 -1.10 12.86 1.54
N LEU A 17 -1.41 12.56 2.81
CA LEU A 17 -2.65 11.87 3.18
C LEU A 17 -3.89 12.71 2.84
N SER A 18 -3.90 14.00 3.23
CA SER A 18 -4.98 14.92 2.87
C SER A 18 -5.20 14.99 1.36
N TYR A 19 -4.12 15.15 0.59
CA TYR A 19 -4.20 15.19 -0.87
C TYR A 19 -4.81 13.90 -1.45
N LEU A 20 -4.37 12.73 -0.99
CA LEU A 20 -4.88 11.43 -1.48
C LEU A 20 -6.35 11.19 -1.12
N GLU A 21 -6.81 11.65 0.05
CA GLU A 21 -8.20 11.54 0.49
C GLU A 21 -9.16 12.34 -0.41
N HIS A 22 -8.70 13.43 -1.01
CA HIS A 22 -9.49 14.31 -1.88
C HIS A 22 -9.27 14.08 -3.38
N LEU A 23 -8.39 13.15 -3.77
CA LEU A 23 -7.96 12.99 -5.16
C LEU A 23 -9.02 12.35 -6.08
N HIS A 24 -9.87 11.47 -5.55
CA HIS A 24 -10.83 10.70 -6.35
C HIS A 24 -12.28 11.08 -6.00
N SER A 25 -13.10 11.33 -7.02
CA SER A 25 -14.53 11.63 -6.87
C SER A 25 -15.38 10.42 -6.48
N LYS A 26 -14.82 9.20 -6.56
CA LYS A 26 -15.41 7.94 -6.08
C LYS A 26 -14.46 7.28 -5.10
N THR A 27 -14.94 6.97 -3.89
CA THR A 27 -14.14 6.33 -2.82
C THR A 27 -13.60 4.96 -3.22
N ILE A 28 -14.32 4.21 -4.07
CA ILE A 28 -13.89 2.92 -4.62
C ILE A 28 -14.20 2.88 -6.11
N ASP A 29 -13.17 2.82 -6.94
CA ASP A 29 -13.25 2.59 -8.38
C ASP A 29 -12.52 1.30 -8.72
N LEU A 30 -13.27 0.21 -8.89
CA LEU A 30 -12.70 -1.11 -9.13
C LEU A 30 -12.29 -1.23 -10.59
N GLY A 31 -10.99 -1.31 -10.83
CA GLY A 31 -10.40 -1.53 -12.15
C GLY A 31 -8.89 -1.48 -12.08
N LEU A 32 -8.21 -2.30 -12.88
CA LEU A 32 -6.74 -2.39 -12.86
C LEU A 32 -6.05 -1.53 -13.92
N ALA A 33 -6.76 -1.08 -14.96
CA ALA A 33 -6.16 -0.42 -16.12
C ALA A 33 -5.24 0.77 -15.74
N ARG A 34 -5.77 1.73 -14.98
CA ARG A 34 -5.03 2.96 -14.59
C ARG A 34 -3.83 2.66 -13.71
N VAL A 35 -4.01 1.80 -12.70
CA VAL A 35 -2.94 1.48 -11.74
C VAL A 35 -1.86 0.59 -12.37
N SER A 36 -2.24 -0.33 -13.25
CA SER A 36 -1.29 -1.19 -13.99
C SER A 36 -0.43 -0.39 -14.96
N GLU A 37 -0.98 0.63 -15.63
CA GLU A 37 -0.22 1.53 -16.50
C GLU A 37 0.86 2.27 -15.72
N VAL A 38 0.50 2.90 -14.60
CA VAL A 38 1.46 3.62 -13.73
C VAL A 38 2.50 2.66 -13.15
N ALA A 39 2.08 1.47 -12.68
CA ALA A 39 3.00 0.48 -12.13
C ALA A 39 4.01 -0.03 -13.18
N GLY A 40 3.59 -0.15 -14.45
CA GLY A 40 4.45 -0.50 -15.57
C GLY A 40 5.47 0.61 -15.88
N GLN A 41 5.02 1.87 -15.89
CA GLN A 41 5.92 3.03 -16.09
C GLN A 41 6.95 3.19 -14.98
N MET A 42 6.59 2.81 -13.74
CA MET A 42 7.48 2.87 -12.58
C MET A 42 8.36 1.61 -12.40
N ASP A 43 8.16 0.57 -13.21
CA ASP A 43 8.84 -0.73 -13.08
C ASP A 43 8.70 -1.40 -11.70
N ILE A 44 7.50 -1.29 -11.10
CA ILE A 44 7.21 -1.83 -9.75
C ILE A 44 6.29 -3.06 -9.77
N VAL A 45 6.02 -3.63 -10.94
CA VAL A 45 5.12 -4.80 -11.09
C VAL A 45 5.67 -6.07 -10.44
N LYS A 46 6.98 -6.12 -10.15
CA LYS A 46 7.65 -7.23 -9.47
C LYS A 46 8.46 -6.72 -8.27
N PRO A 47 7.81 -6.46 -7.11
CA PRO A 47 8.46 -5.83 -5.96
C PRO A 47 9.50 -6.73 -5.25
N ALA A 48 9.44 -8.05 -5.46
CA ALA A 48 10.39 -9.01 -4.90
C ALA A 48 10.49 -10.26 -5.82
N PRO A 49 11.55 -11.08 -5.68
CA PRO A 49 11.67 -12.35 -6.41
C PRO A 49 10.53 -13.33 -6.13
N PHE A 50 9.93 -13.25 -4.93
CA PHE A 50 8.81 -14.10 -4.50
C PHE A 50 7.74 -13.23 -3.83
N VAL A 51 6.46 -13.41 -4.20
CA VAL A 51 5.33 -12.61 -3.71
C VAL A 51 4.19 -13.53 -3.28
N PHE A 52 3.71 -13.35 -2.05
CA PHE A 52 2.47 -13.95 -1.57
C PHE A 52 1.34 -12.92 -1.66
N THR A 53 0.21 -13.28 -2.29
CA THR A 53 -1.01 -12.46 -2.30
C THR A 53 -2.08 -13.15 -1.45
N VAL A 54 -2.47 -12.51 -0.34
CA VAL A 54 -3.43 -13.07 0.62
C VAL A 54 -4.77 -12.35 0.52
N ALA A 55 -5.78 -13.05 0.00
CA ALA A 55 -7.17 -12.60 -0.06
C ALA A 55 -8.05 -13.34 0.97
N GLY A 56 -9.24 -12.81 1.25
CA GLY A 56 -10.22 -13.44 2.13
C GLY A 56 -11.02 -12.43 2.95
N THR A 57 -12.13 -12.87 3.55
CA THR A 57 -12.97 -12.00 4.39
C THR A 57 -12.26 -11.67 5.71
N ASN A 58 -11.79 -12.70 6.42
CA ASN A 58 -11.13 -12.58 7.72
C ASN A 58 -9.71 -13.19 7.69
N GLY A 59 -8.90 -12.85 8.68
CA GLY A 59 -7.59 -13.49 8.91
C GLY A 59 -6.43 -13.04 8.01
N LYS A 60 -6.67 -12.18 7.01
CA LYS A 60 -5.61 -11.70 6.10
C LYS A 60 -4.38 -11.14 6.84
N GLY A 61 -4.62 -10.22 7.77
CA GLY A 61 -3.54 -9.56 8.54
C GLY A 61 -2.76 -10.55 9.41
N THR A 62 -3.46 -11.44 10.13
CA THR A 62 -2.81 -12.46 10.96
C THR A 62 -2.06 -13.49 10.13
N THR A 63 -2.58 -13.89 8.97
CA THR A 63 -1.88 -14.78 8.04
C THR A 63 -0.60 -14.13 7.50
N CYS A 64 -0.66 -12.87 7.04
CA CYS A 64 0.53 -12.14 6.60
C CYS A 64 1.56 -12.00 7.72
N ARG A 65 1.13 -11.70 8.96
CA ARG A 65 2.02 -11.59 10.12
C ARG A 65 2.70 -12.92 10.47
N THR A 66 1.98 -14.04 10.35
CA THR A 66 2.56 -15.37 10.54
C THR A 66 3.61 -15.66 9.47
N LEU A 67 3.30 -15.40 8.19
CA LEU A 67 4.27 -15.57 7.09
C LEU A 67 5.52 -14.71 7.31
N GLU A 68 5.34 -13.44 7.63
CA GLU A 68 6.42 -12.50 7.94
C GLU A 68 7.33 -13.03 9.04
N THR A 69 6.74 -13.42 10.17
CA THR A 69 7.50 -13.89 11.34
C THR A 69 8.31 -15.14 11.01
N VAL A 70 7.70 -16.11 10.33
CA VAL A 70 8.37 -17.36 9.95
C VAL A 70 9.49 -17.12 8.94
N LEU A 71 9.23 -16.31 7.90
CA LEU A 71 10.22 -16.02 6.86
C LEU A 71 11.38 -15.18 7.37
N MET A 72 11.12 -14.20 8.24
CA MET A 72 12.17 -13.46 8.93
C MET A 72 13.01 -14.37 9.82
N ALA A 73 12.38 -15.27 10.58
CA ALA A 73 13.09 -16.25 11.40
C ALA A 73 13.95 -17.21 10.56
N ALA A 74 13.53 -17.49 9.32
CA ALA A 74 14.30 -18.27 8.35
C ALA A 74 15.40 -17.45 7.62
N GLY A 75 15.61 -16.18 7.99
CA GLY A 75 16.69 -15.34 7.46
C GLY A 75 16.37 -14.58 6.17
N TYR A 76 15.11 -14.57 5.73
CA TYR A 76 14.69 -13.79 4.56
C TYR A 76 14.49 -12.31 4.90
N LYS A 77 14.73 -11.45 3.91
CA LYS A 77 14.26 -10.05 3.94
C LYS A 77 12.80 -10.03 3.49
N VAL A 78 11.91 -9.53 4.34
CA VAL A 78 10.47 -9.56 4.13
C VAL A 78 9.91 -8.15 4.22
N GLY A 79 8.98 -7.81 3.34
CA GLY A 79 8.11 -6.64 3.45
C GLY A 79 6.65 -7.07 3.42
N VAL A 80 5.80 -6.39 4.18
CA VAL A 80 4.37 -6.71 4.28
C VAL A 80 3.54 -5.48 3.98
N TYR A 81 2.62 -5.59 3.03
CA TYR A 81 1.58 -4.59 2.85
C TYR A 81 0.30 -5.03 3.58
N SER A 82 -0.23 -4.17 4.45
CA SER A 82 -1.45 -4.44 5.22
C SER A 82 -2.45 -3.26 5.19
N SER A 83 -3.75 -3.56 5.35
CA SER A 83 -4.80 -2.54 5.44
C SER A 83 -6.06 -3.08 6.16
N PRO A 84 -6.85 -2.22 6.82
CA PRO A 84 -6.56 -0.81 7.16
C PRO A 84 -5.44 -0.71 8.22
N HIS A 85 -5.11 0.52 8.64
CA HIS A 85 -4.27 0.77 9.82
C HIS A 85 -5.16 1.06 11.04
N LEU A 86 -4.62 0.90 12.26
CA LEU A 86 -5.32 1.21 13.50
C LEU A 86 -5.10 2.66 13.95
N VAL A 87 -3.84 3.10 14.05
CA VAL A 87 -3.49 4.41 14.62
C VAL A 87 -2.74 5.28 13.62
N ARG A 88 -1.76 4.71 12.91
CA ARG A 88 -0.87 5.44 12.01
C ARG A 88 -0.88 4.84 10.62
N TYR A 89 -0.89 5.71 9.60
CA TYR A 89 -0.77 5.28 8.21
C TYR A 89 0.48 4.42 7.95
N THR A 90 1.57 4.70 8.67
CA THR A 90 2.84 3.96 8.59
C THR A 90 2.76 2.51 9.09
N GLU A 91 1.61 2.03 9.58
CA GLU A 91 1.42 0.61 9.91
C GLU A 91 1.19 -0.26 8.66
N ARG A 92 0.88 0.37 7.52
CA ARG A 92 0.53 -0.35 6.29
C ARG A 92 1.73 -0.97 5.58
N VAL A 93 2.96 -0.55 5.90
CA VAL A 93 4.23 -1.00 5.30
C VAL A 93 5.30 -1.09 6.37
#